data_AF-A0A4Y3M1U5-F1
#
_entry.id   AF-A0A4Y3M1U5-F1
#
_cell.length_a   1.000
_cell.length_b   1.000
_cell.length_c   1.000
_cell.angle_alpha   90.00
_cell.angle_beta   90.00
_cell.angle_gamma   90.00
#
_symmetry.space_group_name_H-M   'P 1'
#
loop_
_entity.id
_entity.type
_entity.pdbx_description
1 polymer ?
#
loop_
_entity_poly.entity_id
_entity_poly.type
_entity_poly.pdbx_seq_one_letter_code
_entity_poly.pdbx_strand_id
1 'polypeptide(L)'
;MTSGPATAWNNFPYANSPNHGLSEERFSAQLTRFSTLLEANPTKSVRLQAYVESDFGGSGGTTNSVQINGYTPRLRQGYFTFTQKDWGLHVLMGQAWSLTTNYAKGVIPRQEQLPAVTDNNQIPGITFTRVPQIRIAKDWDKKYWLALSIEDPQATVGFSDALSSGGTLPASYGRLAGPRVYYANSGGVLLNPNTQYSYNPAPDIVLKTAVDTSFGHYEVFGLARWFRGLVQPAGENHTHKSTQFGGGVGAGMTVPLGTDKLQLTGNVLAGQGVGRYGPSLIPDTTFDHNGNPSPIPEIMGSLGLVGHPARSVLLYTYGGVESAGRRTYMGADGFQHGYGATDLNLSGCEYEFGTCSAQTRTLASLTTGGWWHFLDGHYGSVMGGLQYTYIRKFAFKGNDGADHAVDPTAYGHTVYVTFRYYPFQQ
;
A
#
# COMPACT_ATOMS: atom_id res chain seq x y z
N MET A 1 7.14 0.87 16.60
CA MET A 1 6.92 2.31 16.84
C MET A 1 5.98 2.81 15.76
N THR A 2 4.82 3.33 16.16
CA THR A 2 3.75 3.80 15.27
C THR A 2 3.83 5.31 15.02
N SER A 3 4.62 6.05 15.80
CA SER A 3 4.84 7.48 15.63
C SER A 3 5.99 7.75 14.64
N GLY A 4 5.69 8.54 13.61
CA GLY A 4 6.58 8.83 12.50
C GLY A 4 5.82 9.50 11.36
N PRO A 5 6.50 9.94 10.28
CA PRO A 5 5.84 10.58 9.14
C PRO A 5 5.01 9.61 8.29
N ALA A 6 5.06 8.31 8.58
CA ALA A 6 4.39 7.24 7.87
C ALA A 6 3.96 6.18 8.90
N THR A 7 2.66 6.01 9.14
CA THR A 7 2.19 5.04 10.13
C THR A 7 2.24 3.62 9.57
N ALA A 8 2.88 2.70 10.31
CA ALA A 8 2.87 1.27 10.01
C ALA A 8 1.55 0.63 10.51
N TRP A 9 0.49 0.71 9.72
CA TRP A 9 -0.88 0.35 10.12
C TRP A 9 -1.04 -1.06 10.69
N ASN A 10 -0.27 -2.04 10.21
CA ASN A 10 -0.34 -3.40 10.71
C ASN A 10 0.39 -3.61 12.06
N ASN A 11 1.31 -2.70 12.40
CA ASN A 11 2.24 -2.81 13.53
C ASN A 11 1.68 -2.23 14.84
N PHE A 12 0.41 -1.81 14.87
CA PHE A 12 -0.24 -1.46 16.14
C PHE A 12 -0.21 -2.67 17.08
N PRO A 13 0.45 -2.57 18.24
CA PRO A 13 0.63 -3.72 19.12
C PRO A 13 -0.68 -4.13 19.81
N TYR A 14 -0.85 -5.42 20.04
CA TYR A 14 -1.83 -5.93 21.01
C TYR A 14 -1.31 -5.73 22.44
N ALA A 15 -2.14 -5.99 23.45
CA ALA A 15 -1.82 -5.76 24.87
C ALA A 15 -0.60 -6.57 25.37
N ASN A 16 -0.16 -7.56 24.61
CA ASN A 16 1.06 -8.31 24.87
C ASN A 16 2.36 -7.49 24.80
N SER A 17 2.36 -6.39 24.06
CA SER A 17 3.53 -5.52 23.99
C SER A 17 3.46 -4.45 25.09
N PRO A 18 4.57 -4.17 25.80
CA PRO A 18 4.64 -3.01 26.70
C PRO A 18 4.42 -1.67 25.98
N ASN A 19 4.55 -1.65 24.64
CA ASN A 19 4.26 -0.46 23.84
C ASN A 19 2.74 -0.29 23.56
N HIS A 20 1.89 -1.21 24.00
CA HIS A 20 0.44 -1.09 23.85
C HIS A 20 -0.11 0.06 24.70
N GLY A 21 -0.92 0.91 24.09
CA GLY A 21 -1.47 2.09 24.77
C GLY A 21 -0.45 3.18 25.09
N LEU A 22 0.83 3.02 24.70
CA LEU A 22 1.86 4.02 24.96
C LEU A 22 1.64 5.27 24.11
N SER A 23 1.56 6.42 24.76
CA SER A 23 1.58 7.72 24.09
C SER A 23 3.00 8.08 23.65
N GLU A 24 3.14 8.58 22.43
CA GLU A 24 4.43 9.03 21.90
C GLU A 24 4.25 10.27 21.02
N GLU A 25 5.21 11.18 21.07
CA GLU A 25 5.28 12.38 20.24
C GLU A 25 6.60 12.43 19.47
N ARG A 26 6.55 12.87 18.21
CA ARG A 26 7.75 13.03 17.37
C ARG A 26 7.60 14.20 16.42
N PHE A 27 8.66 15.00 16.37
CA PHE A 27 8.85 16.01 15.33
C PHE A 27 9.69 15.41 14.20
N SER A 28 9.30 15.65 12.96
CA SER A 28 10.05 15.13 11.81
C SER A 28 10.00 16.11 10.64
N ALA A 29 11.15 16.24 9.97
CA ALA A 29 11.30 16.96 8.71
C ALA A 29 11.43 16.00 7.50
N GLN A 30 11.25 14.68 7.69
CA GLN A 30 11.44 13.66 6.65
C GLN A 30 10.56 13.87 5.40
N LEU A 31 9.41 14.52 5.56
CA LEU A 31 8.48 14.81 4.47
C LEU A 31 8.82 16.07 3.68
N THR A 32 9.94 16.73 4.00
CA THR A 32 10.51 17.78 3.15
C THR A 32 10.71 17.22 1.76
N ARG A 33 10.20 17.94 0.75
CA ARG A 33 10.09 17.44 -0.61
C ARG A 33 10.70 18.41 -1.61
N PHE A 34 11.38 17.85 -2.58
CA PHE A 34 11.84 18.55 -3.78
C PHE A 34 11.20 17.91 -5.00
N SER A 35 10.76 18.73 -5.96
CA SER A 35 10.28 18.23 -7.24
C SER A 35 10.58 19.18 -8.38
N THR A 36 10.90 18.63 -9.54
CA THR A 36 11.13 19.36 -10.78
C THR A 36 10.29 18.77 -11.89
N LEU A 37 9.61 19.65 -12.64
CA LEU A 37 8.92 19.32 -13.88
C LEU A 37 9.60 20.05 -15.03
N LEU A 38 10.06 19.28 -16.02
CA LEU A 38 10.63 19.78 -17.26
C LEU A 38 9.63 19.50 -18.39
N GLU A 39 9.34 20.50 -19.22
CA GLU A 39 8.32 20.37 -20.27
C GLU A 39 8.76 20.96 -21.60
N ALA A 40 8.37 20.32 -22.70
CA ALA A 40 8.56 20.84 -24.04
C ALA A 40 7.35 20.49 -24.93
N ASN A 41 7.03 21.38 -25.87
CA ASN A 41 6.07 21.11 -26.94
C ASN A 41 6.77 21.25 -28.31
N PRO A 42 7.48 20.21 -28.80
CA PRO A 42 8.20 20.28 -30.07
C PRO A 42 7.29 20.64 -31.26
N THR A 43 6.03 20.23 -31.20
CA THR A 43 4.97 20.65 -32.12
C THR A 43 3.71 21.01 -31.34
N LYS A 44 2.68 21.55 -32.00
CA LYS A 44 1.38 21.79 -31.36
C LYS A 44 0.76 20.50 -30.80
N SER A 45 0.97 19.41 -31.50
CA SER A 45 0.36 18.12 -31.23
C SER A 45 1.17 17.29 -30.21
N VAL A 46 2.49 17.45 -30.14
CA VAL A 46 3.37 16.69 -29.24
C VAL A 46 3.68 17.46 -27.94
N ARG A 47 3.57 16.79 -26.79
CA ARG A 47 4.07 17.26 -25.49
C ARG A 47 5.01 16.22 -24.90
N LEU A 48 6.18 16.66 -24.46
CA LEU A 48 7.17 15.88 -23.73
C LEU A 48 7.27 16.43 -22.31
N GLN A 49 7.34 15.55 -21.31
CA GLN A 49 7.59 15.97 -19.93
C GLN A 49 8.56 15.01 -19.25
N ALA A 50 9.35 15.52 -18.32
CA ALA A 50 10.10 14.71 -17.36
C ALA A 50 9.81 15.24 -15.95
N TYR A 51 9.56 14.34 -15.02
CA TYR A 51 9.23 14.67 -13.64
C TYR A 51 10.11 13.89 -12.68
N VAL A 52 10.71 14.59 -11.73
CA VAL A 52 11.48 13.99 -10.64
C VAL A 52 10.98 14.57 -9.32
N GLU A 53 10.71 13.70 -8.35
CA GLU A 53 10.24 14.04 -7.02
C GLU A 53 11.04 13.22 -5.99
N SER A 54 11.54 13.86 -4.95
CA SER A 54 12.32 13.24 -3.86
C SER A 54 11.87 13.76 -2.49
N ASP A 55 11.95 12.91 -1.47
CA ASP A 55 11.78 13.27 -0.06
C ASP A 55 12.93 12.72 0.79
N PHE A 56 12.91 12.98 2.10
CA PHE A 56 13.86 12.43 3.07
C PHE A 56 13.24 11.28 3.90
N GLY A 57 12.25 10.58 3.33
CA GLY A 57 11.60 9.42 3.93
C GLY A 57 12.34 8.10 3.71
N GLY A 58 13.61 8.14 3.28
CA GLY A 58 14.46 6.96 3.15
C GLY A 58 14.88 6.40 4.52
N SER A 59 15.23 5.12 4.55
CA SER A 59 15.78 4.43 5.73
C SER A 59 17.24 4.08 5.47
N GLY A 60 18.16 4.94 5.92
CA GLY A 60 19.58 4.64 5.98
C GLY A 60 19.95 4.09 7.35
N GLY A 61 20.98 3.23 7.44
CA GLY A 61 21.42 2.65 8.72
C GLY A 61 21.86 3.68 9.77
N THR A 62 22.21 4.90 9.34
CA THR A 62 22.55 6.04 10.22
C THR A 62 21.37 6.97 10.50
N THR A 63 20.18 6.72 9.93
CA THR A 63 18.98 7.53 10.16
C THR A 63 18.40 7.25 11.55
N ASN A 64 18.68 8.12 12.52
CA ASN A 64 18.11 8.08 13.86
C ASN A 64 17.91 9.49 14.41
N SER A 65 17.11 9.59 15.46
CA SER A 65 16.84 10.86 16.17
C SER A 65 17.51 10.92 17.55
N VAL A 66 18.54 10.11 17.79
CA VAL A 66 19.21 10.04 19.10
C VAL A 66 20.13 11.23 19.32
N GLN A 67 20.89 11.65 18.30
CA GLN A 67 21.83 12.77 18.43
C GLN A 67 21.88 13.67 17.19
N ILE A 68 21.88 13.09 15.98
CA ILE A 68 21.92 13.83 14.71
C ILE A 68 20.89 13.23 13.75
N ASN A 69 19.96 14.06 13.27
CA ASN A 69 18.95 13.66 12.29
C ASN A 69 19.55 13.61 10.86
N GLY A 70 20.15 12.48 10.49
CA GLY A 70 20.69 12.21 9.14
C GLY A 70 19.68 11.51 8.22
N TYR A 71 18.55 12.16 7.90
CA TYR A 71 17.52 11.56 7.05
C TYR A 71 18.03 11.35 5.62
N THR A 72 17.83 10.13 5.09
CA THR A 72 18.34 9.76 3.75
C THR A 72 17.37 10.18 2.64
N PRO A 73 17.84 10.83 1.56
CA PRO A 73 17.03 11.11 0.38
C PRO A 73 16.46 9.83 -0.25
N ARG A 74 15.22 9.88 -0.74
CA ARG A 74 14.54 8.77 -1.39
C ARG A 74 13.80 9.26 -2.63
N LEU A 75 14.00 8.55 -3.75
CA LEU A 75 13.22 8.75 -4.96
C LEU A 75 11.74 8.47 -4.68
N ARG A 76 10.90 9.47 -4.94
CA ARG A 76 9.45 9.30 -4.95
C ARG A 76 8.99 8.95 -6.35
N GLN A 77 9.05 9.90 -7.26
CA GLN A 77 8.66 9.72 -8.65
C GLN A 77 9.81 10.15 -9.55
N GLY A 78 9.96 9.47 -10.67
CA GLY A 78 11.03 9.71 -11.63
C GLY A 78 10.60 9.12 -12.96
N TYR A 79 9.98 9.91 -13.82
CA TYR A 79 9.42 9.41 -15.08
C TYR A 79 9.49 10.43 -16.20
N PHE A 80 9.42 9.91 -17.42
CA PHE A 80 9.22 10.66 -18.65
C PHE A 80 7.82 10.39 -19.19
N THR A 81 7.23 11.39 -19.85
CA THR A 81 5.97 11.24 -20.58
C THR A 81 6.09 11.75 -22.01
N PHE A 82 5.51 11.01 -22.94
CA PHE A 82 5.23 11.45 -24.30
C PHE A 82 3.72 11.52 -24.49
N THR A 83 3.22 12.62 -25.06
CA THR A 83 1.80 12.76 -25.42
C THR A 83 1.69 13.28 -26.85
N GLN A 84 0.86 12.64 -27.66
CA GLN A 84 0.46 13.11 -28.98
C GLN A 84 -1.05 13.37 -28.99
N LYS A 85 -1.40 14.66 -29.05
CA LYS A 85 -2.75 15.19 -28.78
C LYS A 85 -3.75 14.90 -29.89
N ASP A 86 -3.31 14.87 -31.16
CA ASP A 86 -4.23 14.77 -32.31
C ASP A 86 -4.97 13.43 -32.37
N TRP A 87 -4.31 12.37 -31.92
CA TRP A 87 -4.86 11.01 -31.81
C TRP A 87 -4.79 10.49 -30.37
N GLY A 88 -4.70 11.35 -29.35
CA GLY A 88 -4.93 10.93 -27.96
C GLY A 88 -3.99 9.87 -27.38
N LEU A 89 -2.74 9.77 -27.86
CA LEU A 89 -1.79 8.77 -27.37
C LEU A 89 -0.94 9.35 -26.23
N HIS A 90 -0.81 8.60 -25.14
CA HIS A 90 0.01 8.93 -23.99
C HIS A 90 0.91 7.76 -23.63
N VAL A 91 2.16 8.05 -23.32
CA VAL A 91 3.14 7.08 -22.84
C VAL A 91 3.81 7.65 -21.61
N LEU A 92 3.98 6.82 -20.57
CA LEU A 92 4.76 7.10 -19.37
C LEU A 92 5.80 6.00 -19.18
N MET A 93 7.03 6.38 -18.89
CA MET A 93 8.13 5.44 -18.59
C MET A 93 8.89 5.92 -17.35
N GLY A 94 9.02 5.07 -16.34
CA GLY A 94 9.76 5.34 -15.10
C GLY A 94 8.96 5.04 -13.83
N GLN A 95 9.44 5.51 -12.69
CA GLN A 95 8.77 5.30 -11.40
C GLN A 95 7.66 6.33 -11.19
N ALA A 96 6.42 5.88 -11.17
CA ALA A 96 5.24 6.70 -10.94
C ALA A 96 4.23 5.96 -10.05
N TRP A 97 3.14 6.62 -9.67
CA TRP A 97 2.00 5.94 -9.09
C TRP A 97 1.47 4.85 -10.03
N SER A 98 1.14 3.68 -9.51
CA SER A 98 0.57 2.58 -10.28
C SER A 98 -0.72 3.01 -10.96
N LEU A 99 -1.00 2.41 -12.12
CA LEU A 99 -2.25 2.64 -12.83
C LEU A 99 -3.45 2.21 -12.00
N THR A 100 -3.31 1.39 -10.95
CA THR A 100 -4.40 1.05 -10.02
C THR A 100 -4.84 2.22 -9.13
N THR A 101 -4.04 3.28 -9.02
CA THR A 101 -4.34 4.46 -8.21
C THR A 101 -5.56 5.18 -8.78
N ASN A 102 -6.46 5.67 -7.93
CA ASN A 102 -7.64 6.42 -8.36
C ASN A 102 -7.25 7.76 -8.99
N TYR A 103 -7.98 8.19 -10.02
CA TYR A 103 -7.77 9.47 -10.70
C TYR A 103 -8.88 10.48 -10.40
N ALA A 104 -8.52 11.76 -10.40
CA ALA A 104 -9.48 12.86 -10.38
C ALA A 104 -10.07 13.09 -11.78
N LYS A 105 -9.28 12.80 -12.81
CA LYS A 105 -9.64 12.96 -14.22
C LYS A 105 -8.70 12.16 -15.12
N GLY A 106 -9.23 11.55 -16.18
CA GLY A 106 -8.45 10.76 -17.13
C GLY A 106 -7.60 9.68 -16.46
N VAL A 107 -6.45 9.36 -17.04
CA VAL A 107 -5.51 8.32 -16.52
C VAL A 107 -4.03 8.72 -16.68
N ILE A 108 -3.80 10.02 -16.86
CA ILE A 108 -2.48 10.60 -17.10
C ILE A 108 -1.82 11.01 -15.77
N PRO A 109 -0.49 10.95 -15.66
CA PRO A 109 0.20 11.27 -14.42
C PRO A 109 -0.09 12.69 -13.92
N ARG A 110 -0.03 12.88 -12.60
CA ARG A 110 -0.37 14.10 -11.87
C ARG A 110 -1.86 14.44 -11.84
N GLN A 111 -2.70 13.53 -12.28
CA GLN A 111 -4.15 13.59 -12.08
C GLN A 111 -4.62 12.51 -11.09
N GLU A 112 -3.71 11.81 -10.41
CA GLU A 112 -4.05 10.87 -9.35
C GLU A 112 -4.75 11.60 -8.19
N GLN A 113 -5.83 11.02 -7.68
CA GLN A 113 -6.58 11.50 -6.53
C GLN A 113 -6.15 10.73 -5.28
N LEU A 114 -5.05 11.18 -4.68
CA LEU A 114 -4.61 10.71 -3.36
C LEU A 114 -5.27 11.53 -2.24
N PRO A 115 -5.56 10.92 -1.08
CA PRO A 115 -6.09 11.61 0.08
C PRO A 115 -5.20 12.77 0.47
N ALA A 116 -5.82 13.89 0.88
CA ALA A 116 -5.11 15.09 1.30
C ALA A 116 -4.45 14.96 2.69
N VAL A 117 -4.15 13.73 3.13
CA VAL A 117 -3.63 13.41 4.46
C VAL A 117 -2.15 13.79 4.58
N THR A 118 -1.72 14.10 5.79
CA THR A 118 -0.31 14.29 6.16
C THR A 118 0.46 12.98 6.17
N ASP A 119 -0.17 11.89 6.62
CA ASP A 119 0.48 10.59 6.76
C ASP A 119 1.00 10.10 5.40
N ASN A 120 2.31 9.91 5.28
CA ASN A 120 2.90 9.52 4.02
C ASN A 120 2.62 8.06 3.64
N ASN A 121 2.17 7.22 4.59
CA ASN A 121 1.62 5.90 4.31
C ASN A 121 0.11 5.94 3.97
N GLN A 122 -0.43 7.12 3.66
CA GLN A 122 -1.81 7.33 3.25
C GLN A 122 -2.82 6.88 4.32
N ILE A 123 -3.93 6.23 3.93
CA ILE A 123 -4.95 5.70 4.83
C ILE A 123 -5.24 4.24 4.47
N PRO A 124 -5.51 3.36 5.43
CA PRO A 124 -5.97 2.01 5.13
C PRO A 124 -7.11 2.00 4.11
N GLY A 125 -7.03 1.08 3.15
CA GLY A 125 -8.04 0.87 2.13
C GLY A 125 -7.80 1.65 0.82
N ILE A 126 -6.92 2.65 0.81
CA ILE A 126 -6.52 3.25 -0.46
C ILE A 126 -5.65 2.29 -1.27
N THR A 127 -5.94 2.19 -2.57
CA THR A 127 -5.17 1.40 -3.51
C THR A 127 -4.09 2.27 -4.14
N PHE A 128 -2.83 1.99 -3.84
CA PHE A 128 -1.70 2.60 -4.52
C PHE A 128 -0.45 1.72 -4.43
N THR A 129 0.40 1.82 -5.43
CA THR A 129 1.82 1.54 -5.28
C THR A 129 2.59 2.61 -6.05
N ARG A 130 3.89 2.71 -5.81
CA ARG A 130 4.76 3.61 -6.55
C ARG A 130 5.97 2.84 -7.02
N VAL A 131 5.99 2.49 -8.30
CA VAL A 131 6.93 1.53 -8.86
C VAL A 131 7.36 1.93 -10.26
N PRO A 132 8.55 1.49 -10.71
CA PRO A 132 8.94 1.54 -12.12
C PRO A 132 7.86 0.90 -12.99
N GLN A 133 7.48 1.58 -14.07
CA GLN A 133 6.47 1.10 -14.99
C GLN A 133 6.65 1.65 -16.41
N ILE A 134 6.05 0.95 -17.37
CA ILE A 134 5.74 1.48 -18.70
C ILE A 134 4.23 1.47 -18.84
N ARG A 135 3.66 2.63 -19.14
CA ARG A 135 2.21 2.80 -19.32
C ARG A 135 1.92 3.42 -20.66
N ILE A 136 0.92 2.86 -21.34
CA ILE A 136 0.38 3.40 -22.59
C ILE A 136 -1.10 3.68 -22.34
N ALA A 137 -1.56 4.88 -22.70
CA ALA A 137 -2.96 5.23 -22.63
C ALA A 137 -3.44 5.86 -23.94
N LYS A 138 -4.69 5.60 -24.27
CA LYS A 138 -5.42 6.17 -25.39
C LYS A 138 -6.63 6.91 -24.85
N ASP A 139 -6.82 8.13 -25.30
CA ASP A 139 -8.05 8.88 -25.08
C ASP A 139 -8.90 8.99 -26.37
N TRP A 140 -10.20 9.14 -26.16
CA TRP A 140 -11.16 9.59 -27.17
C TRP A 140 -11.84 10.84 -26.63
N ASP A 141 -11.49 11.99 -27.21
CA ASP A 141 -11.96 13.32 -26.83
C ASP A 141 -11.76 13.65 -25.34
N LYS A 142 -10.73 13.06 -24.71
CA LYS A 142 -10.49 13.15 -23.24
C LYS A 142 -11.71 12.77 -22.40
N LYS A 143 -12.62 11.99 -22.98
CA LYS A 143 -13.86 11.54 -22.35
C LYS A 143 -13.78 10.07 -22.00
N TYR A 144 -13.36 9.24 -22.96
CA TYR A 144 -13.14 7.82 -22.73
C TYR A 144 -11.65 7.54 -22.75
N TRP A 145 -11.20 6.69 -21.84
CA TRP A 145 -9.80 6.35 -21.66
C TRP A 145 -9.63 4.85 -21.60
N LEU A 146 -8.59 4.35 -22.24
CA LEU A 146 -8.09 2.98 -22.12
C LEU A 146 -6.59 3.05 -21.84
N ALA A 147 -6.12 2.40 -20.79
CA ALA A 147 -4.72 2.39 -20.40
C ALA A 147 -4.25 0.99 -20.02
N LEU A 148 -3.02 0.67 -20.39
CA LEU A 148 -2.30 -0.55 -20.03
C LEU A 148 -0.99 -0.14 -19.35
N SER A 149 -0.69 -0.77 -18.22
CA SER A 149 0.56 -0.57 -17.46
C SER A 149 1.24 -1.91 -17.21
N ILE A 150 2.55 -1.93 -17.38
CA ILE A 150 3.45 -3.03 -16.99
C ILE A 150 4.31 -2.47 -15.86
N GLU A 151 4.22 -3.07 -14.68
CA GLU A 151 4.70 -2.51 -13.42
C GLU A 151 5.67 -3.46 -12.72
N ASP A 152 6.69 -2.90 -12.06
CA ASP A 152 7.68 -3.68 -11.32
C ASP A 152 6.97 -4.51 -10.22
N PRO A 153 7.12 -5.84 -10.23
CA PRO A 153 6.46 -6.73 -9.31
C PRO A 153 7.26 -6.89 -8.00
N GLN A 154 6.55 -7.10 -6.91
CA GLN A 154 7.03 -7.51 -5.59
C GLN A 154 5.88 -8.21 -4.87
N ALA A 155 6.19 -9.08 -3.93
CA ALA A 155 5.22 -9.79 -3.12
C ALA A 155 5.61 -9.86 -1.64
N THR A 156 4.62 -9.81 -0.76
CA THR A 156 4.77 -10.08 0.68
C THR A 156 4.24 -11.47 1.02
N VAL A 157 4.90 -12.14 1.97
CA VAL A 157 4.53 -13.50 2.42
C VAL A 157 4.15 -13.47 3.88
N GLY A 158 3.01 -14.08 4.22
CA GLY A 158 2.52 -14.27 5.58
C GLY A 158 2.34 -15.75 5.89
N PHE A 159 2.65 -16.14 7.12
CA PHE A 159 2.49 -17.52 7.61
C PHE A 159 2.11 -17.51 9.10
N SER A 160 1.57 -18.63 9.60
CA SER A 160 1.10 -18.80 10.99
C SER A 160 2.25 -18.73 11.97
N ASP A 161 3.39 -19.28 11.55
CA ASP A 161 4.64 -19.28 12.30
C ASP A 161 5.67 -18.36 11.68
N ALA A 162 6.71 -18.04 12.45
CA ALA A 162 7.88 -17.35 11.94
C ALA A 162 8.58 -18.22 10.88
N LEU A 163 8.40 -17.87 9.61
CA LEU A 163 8.97 -18.56 8.47
C LEU A 163 9.90 -17.61 7.72
N SER A 164 11.16 -17.99 7.58
CA SER A 164 12.13 -17.32 6.71
C SER A 164 12.23 -18.05 5.35
N SER A 165 12.71 -17.34 4.34
CA SER A 165 13.04 -17.97 3.04
C SER A 165 14.13 -19.02 3.25
N GLY A 166 13.90 -20.23 2.79
CA GLY A 166 14.69 -21.41 3.10
C GLY A 166 14.28 -22.12 4.39
N GLY A 167 13.13 -21.79 4.99
CA GLY A 167 12.53 -22.52 6.09
C GLY A 167 11.75 -23.76 5.63
N THR A 168 11.52 -24.69 6.55
CA THR A 168 10.70 -25.89 6.32
C THR A 168 9.30 -25.64 6.86
N LEU A 169 8.28 -25.89 6.03
CA LEU A 169 6.90 -25.82 6.46
C LEU A 169 6.56 -26.99 7.40
N PRO A 170 5.60 -26.82 8.32
CA PRO A 170 5.00 -27.94 9.03
C PRO A 170 4.52 -29.05 8.07
N ALA A 171 4.71 -30.31 8.46
CA ALA A 171 4.25 -31.43 7.65
C ALA A 171 2.73 -31.39 7.53
N SER A 172 2.19 -31.57 6.32
CA SER A 172 0.75 -31.69 6.13
C SER A 172 0.21 -33.02 6.64
N TYR A 173 -1.09 -33.08 6.94
CA TYR A 173 -1.73 -34.29 7.44
C TYR A 173 -1.40 -35.52 6.59
N GLY A 174 -0.96 -36.60 7.26
CA GLY A 174 -0.51 -37.83 6.60
C GLY A 174 0.92 -37.80 6.04
N ARG A 175 1.69 -36.73 6.27
CA ARG A 175 3.12 -36.65 5.92
C ARG A 175 4.01 -36.59 7.16
N LEU A 176 5.20 -37.17 7.05
CA LEU A 176 6.21 -37.18 8.13
C LEU A 176 7.07 -35.90 8.17
N ALA A 177 7.17 -35.19 7.04
CA ALA A 177 7.94 -33.97 6.91
C ALA A 177 7.28 -33.03 5.91
N GLY A 178 7.43 -31.72 6.14
CA GLY A 178 6.97 -30.69 5.22
C GLY A 178 8.04 -30.26 4.22
N PRO A 179 7.65 -29.58 3.14
CA PRO A 179 8.57 -29.06 2.14
C PRO A 179 9.37 -27.87 2.67
N ARG A 180 10.58 -27.68 2.13
CA ARG A 180 11.38 -26.46 2.35
C ARG A 180 11.06 -25.46 1.25
N VAL A 181 10.78 -24.21 1.63
CA VAL A 181 10.30 -23.17 0.70
C VAL A 181 11.26 -22.00 0.64
N TYR A 182 11.49 -21.48 -0.57
CA TYR A 182 12.29 -20.29 -0.82
C TYR A 182 11.44 -19.33 -1.64
N TYR A 183 11.29 -18.09 -1.20
CA TYR A 183 10.35 -17.13 -1.80
C TYR A 183 10.92 -15.73 -1.97
N ALA A 184 12.06 -15.46 -1.33
CA ALA A 184 12.74 -14.18 -1.40
C ALA A 184 14.24 -14.32 -1.16
N ASN A 185 14.98 -13.28 -1.55
CA ASN A 185 16.38 -13.08 -1.18
C ASN A 185 16.54 -11.76 -0.41
N SER A 186 17.55 -11.70 0.45
CA SER A 186 18.03 -10.44 1.02
C SER A 186 18.59 -9.53 -0.08
N GLY A 187 18.43 -8.23 0.08
CA GLY A 187 19.02 -7.23 -0.81
C GLY A 187 20.56 -7.26 -0.78
N GLY A 188 21.19 -7.10 -1.95
CA GLY A 188 22.63 -6.92 -2.07
C GLY A 188 22.99 -5.66 -2.90
N VAL A 189 24.26 -5.25 -2.83
CA VAL A 189 24.82 -4.10 -3.55
C VAL A 189 24.07 -2.79 -3.23
N LEU A 190 23.13 -2.37 -4.09
CA LEU A 190 22.34 -1.14 -3.94
C LEU A 190 20.97 -1.37 -3.26
N LEU A 191 20.71 -2.59 -2.81
CA LEU A 191 19.46 -2.98 -2.15
C LEU A 191 19.67 -3.12 -0.63
N ASN A 192 18.60 -2.93 0.14
CA ASN A 192 18.67 -3.02 1.60
C ASN A 192 18.84 -4.49 2.04
N PRO A 193 19.94 -4.87 2.73
CA PRO A 193 20.16 -6.25 3.16
C PRO A 193 19.16 -6.73 4.23
N ASN A 194 18.51 -5.81 4.95
CA ASN A 194 17.48 -6.14 5.94
C ASN A 194 16.08 -6.29 5.32
N THR A 195 15.95 -6.08 4.00
CA THR A 195 14.69 -6.24 3.27
C THR A 195 14.73 -7.52 2.44
N GLN A 196 13.59 -8.20 2.36
CA GLN A 196 13.39 -9.37 1.50
C GLN A 196 12.77 -8.93 0.18
N TYR A 197 13.33 -9.41 -0.93
CA TYR A 197 12.88 -9.15 -2.29
C TYR A 197 12.37 -10.45 -2.89
N SER A 198 11.12 -10.46 -3.36
CA SER A 198 10.46 -11.68 -3.84
C SER A 198 11.04 -12.19 -5.16
N TYR A 199 10.84 -13.47 -5.44
CA TYR A 199 11.11 -14.02 -6.77
C TYR A 199 10.01 -13.60 -7.74
N ASN A 200 10.39 -12.78 -8.72
CA ASN A 200 9.45 -12.14 -9.62
C ASN A 200 9.52 -12.77 -11.03
N PRO A 201 8.54 -13.60 -11.41
CA PRO A 201 8.57 -14.33 -12.67
C PRO A 201 8.14 -13.48 -13.88
N ALA A 202 7.32 -12.46 -13.64
CA ALA A 202 6.68 -11.60 -14.63
C ALA A 202 6.29 -10.28 -13.93
N PRO A 203 6.20 -9.16 -14.66
CA PRO A 203 5.71 -7.90 -14.13
C PRO A 203 4.23 -7.96 -13.73
N ASP A 204 3.79 -7.05 -12.86
CA ASP A 204 2.38 -6.84 -12.59
C ASP A 204 1.77 -6.11 -13.80
N ILE A 205 0.58 -6.53 -14.25
CA ILE A 205 -0.10 -5.96 -15.43
C ILE A 205 -1.41 -5.34 -15.00
N VAL A 206 -1.63 -4.08 -15.38
CA VAL A 206 -2.87 -3.34 -15.08
C VAL A 206 -3.51 -2.87 -16.39
N LEU A 207 -4.78 -3.23 -16.60
CA LEU A 207 -5.60 -2.71 -17.69
C LEU A 207 -6.73 -1.88 -17.08
N LYS A 208 -6.80 -0.59 -17.41
CA LYS A 208 -7.77 0.35 -16.86
C LYS A 208 -8.58 1.00 -17.98
N THR A 209 -9.87 1.16 -17.74
CA THR A 209 -10.74 2.04 -18.52
C THR A 209 -11.32 3.11 -17.62
N ALA A 210 -11.48 4.32 -18.16
CA ALA A 210 -12.03 5.45 -17.44
C ALA A 210 -12.99 6.25 -18.32
N VAL A 211 -13.95 6.90 -17.67
CA VAL A 211 -14.86 7.86 -18.30
C VAL A 211 -14.93 9.14 -17.49
N ASP A 212 -14.67 10.26 -18.16
CA ASP A 212 -14.87 11.59 -17.63
C ASP A 212 -16.24 12.10 -18.10
N THR A 213 -17.12 12.41 -17.16
CA THR A 213 -18.46 12.94 -17.44
C THR A 213 -18.64 14.33 -16.84
N SER A 214 -19.76 15.00 -17.13
CA SER A 214 -20.14 16.22 -16.42
C SER A 214 -20.40 15.99 -14.92
N PHE A 215 -20.66 14.74 -14.52
CA PHE A 215 -20.95 14.35 -13.13
C PHE A 215 -19.72 13.86 -12.38
N GLY A 216 -18.56 13.79 -13.04
CA GLY A 216 -17.30 13.37 -12.46
C GLY A 216 -16.60 12.27 -13.23
N HIS A 217 -15.54 11.75 -12.60
CA HIS A 217 -14.66 10.72 -13.11
C HIS A 217 -15.02 9.35 -12.55
N TYR A 218 -15.02 8.33 -13.40
CA TYR A 218 -15.23 6.94 -13.02
C TYR A 218 -14.23 6.04 -13.73
N GLU A 219 -13.72 5.05 -13.02
CA GLU A 219 -12.73 4.11 -13.54
C GLU A 219 -12.97 2.68 -13.06
N VAL A 220 -12.56 1.73 -13.89
CA VAL A 220 -12.50 0.30 -13.55
C VAL A 220 -11.23 -0.28 -14.14
N PHE A 221 -10.61 -1.22 -13.43
CA PHE A 221 -9.39 -1.86 -13.87
C PHE A 221 -9.32 -3.33 -13.47
N GLY A 222 -8.57 -4.10 -14.27
CA GLY A 222 -8.08 -5.42 -13.92
C GLY A 222 -6.59 -5.37 -13.58
N LEU A 223 -6.19 -6.17 -12.60
CA LEU A 223 -4.82 -6.35 -12.12
C LEU A 223 -4.45 -7.83 -12.24
N ALA A 224 -3.31 -8.13 -12.83
CA ALA A 224 -2.74 -9.48 -12.97
C ALA A 224 -1.35 -9.54 -12.36
N ARG A 225 -1.08 -10.58 -11.56
CA ARG A 225 0.16 -10.77 -10.80
C ARG A 225 0.59 -12.24 -10.80
N TRP A 226 1.88 -12.48 -10.58
CA TRP A 226 2.46 -13.83 -10.53
C TRP A 226 3.41 -13.99 -9.35
N PHE A 227 3.17 -15.00 -8.53
CA PHE A 227 3.93 -15.28 -7.32
C PHE A 227 4.80 -16.51 -7.55
N ARG A 228 6.12 -16.39 -7.39
CA ARG A 228 7.05 -17.51 -7.55
C ARG A 228 7.71 -17.89 -6.22
N GLY A 229 7.77 -19.20 -5.99
CA GLY A 229 8.60 -19.83 -4.97
C GLY A 229 9.44 -20.95 -5.58
N LEU A 230 10.51 -21.33 -4.89
CA LEU A 230 11.21 -22.59 -5.10
C LEU A 230 10.82 -23.54 -3.96
N VAL A 231 10.47 -24.76 -4.32
CA VAL A 231 10.02 -25.78 -3.37
C VAL A 231 10.97 -26.94 -3.43
N GLN A 232 11.53 -27.32 -2.30
CA GLN A 232 12.20 -28.60 -2.09
C GLN A 232 11.20 -29.52 -1.38
N PRO A 233 10.60 -30.50 -2.08
CA PRO A 233 9.74 -31.48 -1.44
C PRO A 233 10.45 -32.23 -0.31
N ALA A 234 9.67 -32.70 0.66
CA ALA A 234 10.21 -33.47 1.77
C ALA A 234 10.94 -34.73 1.28
N GLY A 235 12.18 -34.92 1.73
CA GLY A 235 13.02 -36.06 1.35
C GLY A 235 13.77 -35.90 0.02
N GLU A 236 13.55 -34.81 -0.71
CA GLU A 236 14.28 -34.52 -1.95
C GLU A 236 15.48 -33.62 -1.71
N ASN A 237 16.49 -33.71 -2.57
CA ASN A 237 17.72 -32.92 -2.52
C ASN A 237 17.78 -31.82 -3.60
N HIS A 238 16.68 -31.58 -4.30
CA HIS A 238 16.59 -30.57 -5.34
C HIS A 238 15.33 -29.71 -5.15
N THR A 239 15.33 -28.54 -5.77
CA THR A 239 14.17 -27.64 -5.78
C THR A 239 13.52 -27.63 -7.16
N HIS A 240 12.21 -27.38 -7.20
CA HIS A 240 11.49 -27.02 -8.42
C HIS A 240 10.84 -25.64 -8.29
N LYS A 241 10.58 -24.99 -9.42
CA LYS A 241 9.94 -23.67 -9.47
C LYS A 241 8.42 -23.85 -9.44
N SER A 242 7.74 -23.15 -8.54
CA SER A 242 6.29 -23.03 -8.51
C SER A 242 5.89 -21.59 -8.77
N THR A 243 4.96 -21.36 -9.70
CA THR A 243 4.45 -20.02 -10.02
C THR A 243 2.94 -20.04 -10.01
N GLN A 244 2.32 -19.23 -9.16
CA GLN A 244 0.87 -19.12 -9.05
C GLN A 244 0.39 -17.74 -9.50
N PHE A 245 -0.76 -17.74 -10.17
CA PHE A 245 -1.42 -16.51 -10.62
C PHE A 245 -2.26 -15.91 -9.48
N GLY A 246 -2.22 -14.59 -9.37
CA GLY A 246 -3.16 -13.81 -8.60
C GLY A 246 -3.51 -12.51 -9.35
N GLY A 247 -4.27 -11.65 -8.70
CA GLY A 247 -4.82 -10.47 -9.35
C GLY A 247 -6.18 -10.11 -8.80
N GLY A 248 -6.79 -9.08 -9.38
CA GLY A 248 -8.06 -8.56 -8.90
C GLY A 248 -8.72 -7.61 -9.87
N VAL A 249 -9.89 -7.13 -9.47
CA VAL A 249 -10.64 -6.07 -10.15
C VAL A 249 -10.80 -4.93 -9.15
N GLY A 250 -10.60 -3.71 -9.64
CA GLY A 250 -10.83 -2.52 -8.86
C GLY A 250 -11.63 -1.48 -9.63
N ALA A 251 -12.19 -0.55 -8.88
CA ALA A 251 -12.93 0.58 -9.40
C ALA A 251 -12.69 1.82 -8.55
N GLY A 252 -12.90 2.98 -9.14
CA GLY A 252 -12.69 4.26 -8.50
C GLY A 252 -13.65 5.31 -9.04
N MET A 253 -13.88 6.33 -8.22
CA MET A 253 -14.64 7.50 -8.63
C MET A 253 -14.12 8.75 -7.95
N THR A 254 -14.27 9.87 -8.65
CA THR A 254 -14.04 11.22 -8.13
C THR A 254 -15.12 12.13 -8.69
N VAL A 255 -16.09 12.52 -7.86
CA VAL A 255 -17.31 13.21 -8.29
C VAL A 255 -17.60 14.44 -7.43
N PRO A 256 -17.97 15.59 -8.01
CA PRO A 256 -18.52 16.71 -7.23
C PRO A 256 -19.91 16.34 -6.67
N LEU A 257 -20.23 16.82 -5.46
CA LEU A 257 -21.49 16.59 -4.77
C LEU A 257 -22.32 17.87 -4.73
N GLY A 258 -23.17 18.07 -5.75
CA GLY A 258 -24.11 19.21 -5.86
C GLY A 258 -23.46 20.59 -6.04
N THR A 259 -22.17 20.74 -5.71
CA THR A 259 -21.37 21.95 -5.86
C THR A 259 -19.93 21.55 -6.18
N ASP A 260 -19.17 22.45 -6.82
CA ASP A 260 -17.73 22.23 -7.07
C ASP A 260 -16.87 22.35 -5.80
N LYS A 261 -17.46 22.78 -4.67
CA LYS A 261 -16.77 22.90 -3.38
C LYS A 261 -16.79 21.62 -2.58
N LEU A 262 -17.55 20.61 -2.98
CA LEU A 262 -17.70 19.36 -2.25
C LEU A 262 -17.46 18.20 -3.20
N GLN A 263 -16.55 17.31 -2.86
CA GLN A 263 -16.14 16.18 -3.70
C GLN A 263 -16.22 14.88 -2.91
N LEU A 264 -16.80 13.86 -3.52
CA LEU A 264 -16.72 12.48 -3.08
C LEU A 264 -15.66 11.77 -3.92
N THR A 265 -14.72 11.09 -3.27
CA THR A 265 -13.68 10.31 -3.92
C THR A 265 -13.55 8.96 -3.25
N GLY A 266 -13.27 7.91 -4.01
CA GLY A 266 -13.07 6.60 -3.41
C GLY A 266 -12.55 5.56 -4.39
N ASN A 267 -12.06 4.46 -3.85
CA ASN A 267 -11.56 3.32 -4.59
C ASN A 267 -11.95 2.02 -3.89
N VAL A 268 -11.99 0.94 -4.66
CA VAL A 268 -12.08 -0.43 -4.17
C VAL A 268 -11.18 -1.32 -5.03
N LEU A 269 -10.55 -2.31 -4.41
CA LEU A 269 -9.82 -3.39 -5.07
C LEU A 269 -10.15 -4.70 -4.35
N ALA A 270 -10.60 -5.70 -5.09
CA ALA A 270 -10.83 -7.04 -4.57
C ALA A 270 -10.15 -8.07 -5.47
N GLY A 271 -9.48 -9.05 -4.86
CA GLY A 271 -8.69 -10.01 -5.61
C GLY A 271 -8.02 -11.06 -4.73
N GLN A 272 -7.02 -11.73 -5.28
CA GLN A 272 -6.13 -12.65 -4.58
C GLN A 272 -4.69 -12.19 -4.75
N GLY A 273 -3.99 -12.04 -3.63
CA GLY A 273 -2.66 -11.44 -3.57
C GLY A 273 -2.68 -10.03 -4.11
N VAL A 274 -3.37 -9.12 -3.40
CA VAL A 274 -3.42 -7.69 -3.72
C VAL A 274 -2.97 -6.81 -2.56
N GLY A 275 -2.61 -7.37 -1.41
CA GLY A 275 -2.33 -6.64 -0.17
C GLY A 275 -1.16 -5.65 -0.22
N ARG A 276 -0.15 -5.87 -1.08
CA ARG A 276 0.89 -4.86 -1.36
C ARG A 276 0.32 -3.52 -1.86
N TYR A 277 -0.83 -3.53 -2.51
CA TYR A 277 -1.46 -2.32 -3.05
C TYR A 277 -2.21 -1.52 -1.97
N GLY A 278 -2.36 -2.07 -0.77
CA GLY A 278 -2.89 -1.39 0.40
C GLY A 278 -1.76 -0.95 1.33
N PRO A 279 -1.88 0.21 2.01
CA PRO A 279 -0.82 0.68 2.89
C PRO A 279 -0.65 -0.16 4.16
N SER A 280 -1.63 -0.99 4.50
CA SER A 280 -1.51 -1.89 5.64
C SER A 280 -0.56 -3.05 5.37
N LEU A 281 -0.22 -3.33 4.11
CA LEU A 281 0.68 -4.42 3.74
C LEU A 281 0.22 -5.75 4.33
N ILE A 282 -1.09 -6.02 4.27
CA ILE A 282 -1.59 -7.37 4.51
C ILE A 282 -0.88 -8.30 3.50
N PRO A 283 -0.42 -9.50 3.90
CA PRO A 283 0.40 -10.32 3.02
C PRO A 283 -0.30 -10.70 1.71
N ASP A 284 0.45 -10.65 0.60
CA ASP A 284 -0.08 -11.05 -0.71
C ASP A 284 -0.30 -12.56 -0.81
N THR A 285 0.58 -13.36 -0.22
CA THR A 285 0.57 -14.81 -0.38
C THR A 285 0.99 -15.55 0.88
N THR A 286 0.65 -16.82 0.93
CA THR A 286 1.14 -17.79 1.93
C THR A 286 1.58 -19.06 1.20
N PHE A 287 1.64 -20.21 1.86
CA PHE A 287 1.97 -21.49 1.23
C PHE A 287 0.83 -22.52 1.37
N ASP A 288 0.65 -23.32 0.32
CA ASP A 288 -0.16 -24.54 0.40
C ASP A 288 0.63 -25.69 1.06
N HIS A 289 -0.04 -26.84 1.24
CA HIS A 289 0.54 -28.04 1.85
C HIS A 289 1.73 -28.66 1.09
N ASN A 290 1.93 -28.27 -0.17
CA ASN A 290 3.07 -28.69 -1.00
C ASN A 290 4.17 -27.62 -1.05
N GLY A 291 3.98 -26.47 -0.38
CA GLY A 291 4.93 -25.37 -0.39
C GLY A 291 4.79 -24.43 -1.59
N ASN A 292 3.78 -24.60 -2.43
CA ASN A 292 3.51 -23.64 -3.49
C ASN A 292 3.00 -22.32 -2.89
N PRO A 293 3.38 -21.15 -3.45
CA PRO A 293 2.73 -19.89 -3.10
C PRO A 293 1.21 -20.01 -3.23
N SER A 294 0.45 -19.46 -2.31
CA SER A 294 -1.02 -19.47 -2.33
C SER A 294 -1.54 -18.05 -2.12
N PRO A 295 -1.91 -17.32 -3.19
CA PRO A 295 -2.39 -15.95 -3.09
C PRO A 295 -3.59 -15.81 -2.15
N ILE A 296 -3.51 -14.83 -1.24
CA ILE A 296 -4.49 -14.59 -0.18
C ILE A 296 -5.63 -13.74 -0.74
N PRO A 297 -6.90 -14.17 -0.67
CA PRO A 297 -8.02 -13.33 -1.04
C PRO A 297 -8.07 -12.06 -0.18
N GLU A 298 -8.32 -10.90 -0.77
CA GLU A 298 -8.37 -9.64 -0.04
C GLU A 298 -9.31 -8.65 -0.73
N ILE A 299 -9.96 -7.82 0.08
CA ILE A 299 -10.68 -6.63 -0.36
C ILE A 299 -10.16 -5.41 0.40
N MET A 300 -9.90 -4.34 -0.32
CA MET A 300 -9.55 -3.03 0.23
C MET A 300 -10.39 -1.95 -0.43
N GLY A 301 -10.73 -0.91 0.32
CA GLY A 301 -11.41 0.24 -0.24
C GLY A 301 -11.41 1.43 0.68
N SER A 302 -11.50 2.62 0.10
CA SER A 302 -11.60 3.88 0.82
C SER A 302 -12.64 4.79 0.19
N LEU A 303 -13.26 5.64 1.02
CA LEU A 303 -14.20 6.66 0.62
C LEU A 303 -13.90 7.94 1.38
N GLY A 304 -13.87 9.06 0.67
CA GLY A 304 -13.51 10.36 1.18
C GLY A 304 -14.48 11.44 0.75
N LEU A 305 -14.78 12.35 1.67
CA LEU A 305 -15.49 13.58 1.44
C LEU A 305 -14.51 14.74 1.61
N VAL A 306 -14.30 15.52 0.56
CA VAL A 306 -13.38 16.67 0.53
C VAL A 306 -14.17 17.94 0.26
N GLY A 307 -14.04 18.93 1.13
CA GLY A 307 -14.74 20.19 1.08
C GLY A 307 -13.79 21.39 0.99
N HIS A 308 -14.16 22.39 0.21
CA HIS A 308 -13.49 23.69 0.09
C HIS A 308 -14.45 24.80 0.53
N PRO A 309 -14.78 24.91 1.84
CA PRO A 309 -15.75 25.89 2.33
C PRO A 309 -15.33 27.34 2.03
N ALA A 310 -14.02 27.60 2.03
CA ALA A 310 -13.40 28.85 1.61
C ALA A 310 -12.20 28.57 0.70
N ARG A 311 -11.72 29.58 -0.04
CA ARG A 311 -10.54 29.40 -0.92
C ARG A 311 -9.27 29.01 -0.16
N SER A 312 -9.16 29.44 1.10
CA SER A 312 -8.01 29.17 1.97
C SER A 312 -8.17 27.94 2.86
N VAL A 313 -9.28 27.19 2.74
CA VAL A 313 -9.60 26.08 3.65
C VAL A 313 -10.00 24.85 2.86
N LEU A 314 -9.30 23.75 3.11
CA LEU A 314 -9.65 22.41 2.64
C LEU A 314 -9.94 21.55 3.88
N LEU A 315 -11.14 20.97 3.95
CA LEU A 315 -11.52 20.01 4.99
C LEU A 315 -11.73 18.65 4.35
N TYR A 316 -11.39 17.59 5.06
CA TYR A 316 -11.60 16.24 4.57
C TYR A 316 -11.96 15.26 5.68
N THR A 317 -12.74 14.25 5.33
CA THR A 317 -12.90 13.03 6.11
C THR A 317 -12.84 11.82 5.18
N TYR A 318 -12.16 10.78 5.62
CA TYR A 318 -11.99 9.52 4.90
C TYR A 318 -12.27 8.36 5.82
N GLY A 319 -13.01 7.37 5.32
CA GLY A 319 -13.12 6.04 5.89
C GLY A 319 -12.46 5.02 4.97
N GLY A 320 -11.84 3.99 5.54
CA GLY A 320 -11.22 2.94 4.74
C GLY A 320 -11.09 1.63 5.46
N VAL A 321 -11.01 0.55 4.68
CA VAL A 321 -10.94 -0.83 5.17
C VAL A 321 -10.03 -1.66 4.28
N GLU A 322 -9.24 -2.54 4.90
CA GLU A 322 -8.52 -3.65 4.26
C GLU A 322 -8.91 -4.92 5.00
N SER A 323 -9.29 -5.98 4.28
CA SER A 323 -9.72 -7.24 4.87
C SER A 323 -9.26 -8.43 4.05
N ALA A 324 -8.47 -9.31 4.67
CA ALA A 324 -8.03 -10.56 4.09
C ALA A 324 -8.95 -11.74 4.43
N GLY A 325 -9.05 -12.64 3.46
CA GLY A 325 -9.52 -14.00 3.63
C GLY A 325 -8.40 -14.93 4.11
N ARG A 326 -8.66 -16.23 4.01
CA ARG A 326 -7.82 -17.28 4.59
C ARG A 326 -7.24 -18.17 3.50
N ARG A 327 -6.02 -18.65 3.70
CA ARG A 327 -5.37 -19.70 2.92
C ARG A 327 -4.58 -20.56 3.90
N THR A 328 -5.11 -21.74 4.20
CA THR A 328 -4.52 -22.65 5.19
C THR A 328 -4.53 -24.09 4.70
N TYR A 329 -3.74 -24.93 5.35
CA TYR A 329 -3.81 -26.39 5.24
C TYR A 329 -3.70 -27.04 6.62
N MET A 330 -4.17 -28.27 6.76
CA MET A 330 -4.05 -29.03 8.01
C MET A 330 -2.67 -29.68 8.11
N GLY A 331 -1.99 -29.44 9.23
CA GLY A 331 -0.74 -30.09 9.61
C GLY A 331 -0.94 -31.50 10.15
N ALA A 332 0.12 -32.28 10.19
CA ALA A 332 0.18 -33.60 10.82
C ALA A 332 0.03 -33.53 12.35
N ASP A 333 0.27 -32.36 12.93
CA ASP A 333 0.02 -31.99 14.31
C ASP A 333 -1.47 -31.71 14.62
N GLY A 334 -2.32 -31.69 13.59
CA GLY A 334 -3.75 -31.40 13.73
C GLY A 334 -4.08 -29.90 13.76
N PHE A 335 -3.10 -29.01 13.58
CA PHE A 335 -3.30 -27.55 13.54
C PHE A 335 -3.32 -27.01 12.12
N GLN A 336 -3.91 -25.84 11.93
CA GLN A 336 -3.93 -25.13 10.66
C GLN A 336 -2.68 -24.28 10.49
N HIS A 337 -2.06 -24.44 9.32
CA HIS A 337 -0.88 -23.71 8.92
C HIS A 337 -1.16 -22.84 7.69
N GLY A 338 -0.58 -21.64 7.63
CA GLY A 338 -0.81 -20.68 6.54
C GLY A 338 -1.24 -19.31 7.04
N TYR A 339 -2.02 -18.58 6.25
CA TYR A 339 -2.54 -17.27 6.63
C TYR A 339 -4.03 -17.31 6.99
N GLY A 340 -4.34 -16.79 8.16
CA GLY A 340 -5.65 -16.86 8.80
C GLY A 340 -5.92 -18.22 9.44
N ALA A 341 -4.94 -18.85 10.08
CA ALA A 341 -5.20 -20.04 10.91
C ALA A 341 -6.15 -19.68 12.08
N THR A 342 -7.06 -20.60 12.44
CA THR A 342 -8.13 -20.33 13.43
C THR A 342 -7.96 -21.05 14.76
N ASP A 343 -6.86 -21.77 14.91
CA ASP A 343 -6.49 -22.59 16.05
C ASP A 343 -5.14 -22.17 16.64
N LEU A 344 -4.66 -20.98 16.25
CA LEU A 344 -3.52 -20.34 16.91
C LEU A 344 -3.87 -20.05 18.36
N ASN A 345 -2.94 -20.34 19.26
CA ASN A 345 -3.06 -19.92 20.65
C ASN A 345 -2.74 -18.42 20.75
N LEU A 346 -3.78 -17.64 21.03
CA LEU A 346 -3.77 -16.18 21.12
C LEU A 346 -3.97 -15.67 22.56
N SER A 347 -3.97 -16.54 23.57
CA SER A 347 -4.07 -16.15 24.98
C SER A 347 -3.05 -15.08 25.36
N GLY A 348 -1.83 -15.21 24.85
CA GLY A 348 -0.75 -14.26 25.10
C GLY A 348 -0.96 -12.88 24.49
N CYS A 349 -1.97 -12.66 23.62
CA CYS A 349 -2.23 -11.35 23.00
C CYS A 349 -2.82 -10.33 23.98
N GLU A 350 -3.44 -10.78 25.07
CA GLU A 350 -4.09 -9.92 26.08
C GLU A 350 -3.22 -9.63 27.30
N TYR A 351 -2.11 -10.35 27.48
CA TYR A 351 -1.23 -10.24 28.64
C TYR A 351 0.15 -9.72 28.26
N GLU A 352 0.60 -8.65 28.92
CA GLU A 352 1.92 -8.06 28.71
C GLU A 352 3.03 -9.13 28.80
N PHE A 353 3.99 -9.06 27.86
CA PHE A 353 5.06 -10.05 27.63
C PHE A 353 4.60 -11.43 27.12
N GLY A 354 3.31 -11.63 26.90
CA GLY A 354 2.78 -12.83 26.26
C GLY A 354 3.25 -12.96 24.80
N THR A 355 3.38 -14.21 24.34
CA THR A 355 3.59 -14.49 22.90
C THR A 355 2.28 -14.30 22.16
N CYS A 356 2.28 -13.48 21.12
CA CYS A 356 1.11 -13.23 20.30
C CYS A 356 1.46 -13.41 18.82
N SER A 357 0.90 -14.44 18.19
CA SER A 357 1.03 -14.75 16.77
C SER A 357 -0.21 -14.35 15.95
N ALA A 358 -1.03 -13.44 16.50
CA ALA A 358 -2.28 -13.01 15.87
C ALA A 358 -2.05 -12.44 14.47
N GLN A 359 -2.64 -13.09 13.48
CA GLN A 359 -2.60 -12.66 12.09
C GLN A 359 -3.72 -11.64 11.84
N THR A 360 -3.38 -10.49 11.26
CA THR A 360 -4.37 -9.44 10.98
C THR A 360 -5.37 -9.90 9.92
N ARG A 361 -6.66 -9.83 10.25
CA ARG A 361 -7.74 -10.09 9.30
C ARG A 361 -8.24 -8.81 8.67
N THR A 362 -8.50 -7.78 9.49
CA THR A 362 -9.13 -6.54 9.03
C THR A 362 -8.50 -5.34 9.70
N LEU A 363 -8.28 -4.27 8.93
CA LEU A 363 -7.92 -2.95 9.40
C LEU A 363 -8.97 -1.96 8.91
N ALA A 364 -9.53 -1.17 9.81
CA ALA A 364 -10.52 -0.15 9.48
C ALA A 364 -10.09 1.19 10.10
N SER A 365 -10.10 2.25 9.31
CA SER A 365 -9.68 3.59 9.73
C SER A 365 -10.73 4.65 9.45
N LEU A 366 -10.75 5.65 10.33
CA LEU A 366 -11.41 6.93 10.11
C LEU A 366 -10.35 8.04 10.25
N THR A 367 -10.17 8.84 9.20
CA THR A 367 -9.25 9.97 9.19
C THR A 367 -10.03 11.24 8.89
N THR A 368 -9.82 12.28 9.70
CA THR A 368 -10.39 13.61 9.45
C THR A 368 -9.30 14.65 9.60
N GLY A 369 -9.39 15.73 8.84
CA GLY A 369 -8.41 16.79 8.93
C GLY A 369 -8.76 17.98 8.06
N GLY A 370 -7.83 18.93 8.07
CA GLY A 370 -7.94 20.10 7.23
C GLY A 370 -6.61 20.78 7.01
N TRP A 371 -6.60 21.64 6.01
CA TRP A 371 -5.51 22.53 5.64
C TRP A 371 -6.01 23.96 5.59
N TRP A 372 -5.23 24.87 6.16
CA TRP A 372 -5.48 26.30 6.17
C TRP A 372 -4.29 27.01 5.52
N HIS A 373 -4.57 27.75 4.44
CA HIS A 373 -3.62 28.66 3.83
C HIS A 373 -3.61 29.97 4.62
N PHE A 374 -2.48 30.27 5.25
CA PHE A 374 -2.31 31.47 6.06
C PHE A 374 -1.80 32.65 5.24
N LEU A 375 -0.91 32.37 4.28
CA LEU A 375 -0.28 33.36 3.43
C LEU A 375 -0.18 32.78 2.02
N ASP A 376 -0.68 33.51 1.04
CA ASP A 376 -0.50 33.23 -0.38
C ASP A 376 -0.03 34.53 -1.05
N GLY A 377 1.11 34.50 -1.72
CA GLY A 377 1.65 35.69 -2.38
C GLY A 377 2.85 35.40 -3.29
N HIS A 378 3.49 36.47 -3.77
CA HIS A 378 4.62 36.36 -4.70
C HIS A 378 5.84 35.61 -4.13
N TYR A 379 5.91 35.49 -2.80
CA TYR A 379 6.97 34.74 -2.10
C TYR A 379 6.62 33.26 -1.89
N GLY A 380 5.45 32.80 -2.32
CA GLY A 380 4.97 31.42 -2.14
C GLY A 380 3.78 31.33 -1.18
N SER A 381 3.46 30.10 -0.79
CA SER A 381 2.32 29.77 0.06
C SER A 381 2.75 29.12 1.39
N VAL A 382 2.15 29.55 2.49
CA VAL A 382 2.30 28.94 3.82
C VAL A 382 0.98 28.34 4.25
N MET A 383 1.01 27.04 4.61
CA MET A 383 -0.16 26.31 5.07
C MET A 383 0.09 25.53 6.35
N GLY A 384 -0.93 25.48 7.20
CA GLY A 384 -0.99 24.63 8.39
C GLY A 384 -2.01 23.52 8.19
N GLY A 385 -1.72 22.35 8.75
CA GLY A 385 -2.59 21.19 8.70
C GLY A 385 -2.79 20.57 10.06
N LEU A 386 -4.01 20.10 10.31
CA LEU A 386 -4.37 19.28 11.46
C LEU A 386 -5.07 18.03 10.94
N GLN A 387 -4.62 16.86 11.38
CA GLN A 387 -5.23 15.59 11.05
C GLN A 387 -5.35 14.74 12.30
N TYR A 388 -6.46 14.03 12.41
CA TYR A 388 -6.69 12.97 13.36
C TYR A 388 -7.04 11.68 12.62
N THR A 389 -6.40 10.58 12.98
CA THR A 389 -6.72 9.23 12.50
C THR A 389 -7.03 8.33 13.68
N TYR A 390 -8.16 7.64 13.60
CA TYR A 390 -8.50 6.48 14.41
C TYR A 390 -8.36 5.22 13.57
N ILE A 391 -7.70 4.20 14.11
CA ILE A 391 -7.54 2.89 13.49
C ILE A 391 -8.07 1.81 14.42
N ARG A 392 -8.71 0.80 13.86
CA ARG A 392 -9.03 -0.45 14.54
C ARG A 392 -8.54 -1.63 13.72
N LYS A 393 -7.80 -2.51 14.39
CA LYS A 393 -7.23 -3.74 13.85
C LYS A 393 -7.93 -4.94 14.47
N PHE A 394 -8.32 -5.89 13.64
CA PHE A 394 -8.97 -7.15 14.03
C PHE A 394 -8.11 -8.31 13.54
N ALA A 395 -7.73 -9.21 14.43
CA ALA A 395 -7.08 -10.46 14.08
C ALA A 395 -8.06 -11.48 13.49
N PHE A 396 -7.55 -12.55 12.90
CA PHE A 396 -8.30 -13.79 12.80
C PHE A 396 -8.58 -14.35 14.19
N LYS A 397 -9.69 -15.09 14.32
CA LYS A 397 -10.02 -15.81 15.54
C LYS A 397 -8.95 -16.86 15.83
N GLY A 398 -8.64 -17.12 17.09
CA GLY A 398 -7.82 -18.23 17.57
C GLY A 398 -8.44 -18.84 18.83
N ASN A 399 -7.62 -19.48 19.65
CA ASN A 399 -8.01 -19.99 20.97
C ASN A 399 -7.18 -19.38 22.12
N ASP A 400 -7.60 -19.59 23.36
CA ASP A 400 -6.87 -19.21 24.58
C ASP A 400 -5.96 -20.33 25.13
N GLY A 401 -5.73 -21.40 24.37
CA GLY A 401 -5.06 -22.61 24.87
C GLY A 401 -5.93 -23.50 25.77
N ALA A 402 -7.20 -23.14 25.99
CA ALA A 402 -8.22 -23.92 26.70
C ALA A 402 -9.49 -24.10 25.84
N ASP A 403 -9.32 -24.10 24.50
CA ASP A 403 -10.37 -24.27 23.48
C ASP A 403 -11.49 -23.22 23.47
N HIS A 404 -11.33 -22.09 24.17
CA HIS A 404 -12.24 -20.95 24.03
C HIS A 404 -11.79 -20.06 22.87
N ALA A 405 -12.75 -19.59 22.05
CA ALA A 405 -12.45 -18.72 20.94
C ALA A 405 -12.05 -17.31 21.42
N VAL A 406 -10.93 -16.80 20.89
CA VAL A 406 -10.41 -15.45 21.15
C VAL A 406 -10.25 -14.70 19.84
N ASP A 407 -10.58 -13.41 19.81
CA ASP A 407 -10.45 -12.53 18.65
C ASP A 407 -9.74 -11.22 19.01
N PRO A 408 -8.39 -11.23 19.10
CA PRO A 408 -7.64 -10.06 19.51
C PRO A 408 -7.92 -8.85 18.63
N THR A 409 -8.10 -7.70 19.29
CA THR A 409 -8.23 -6.40 18.61
C THR A 409 -7.22 -5.41 19.17
N ALA A 410 -6.81 -4.46 18.32
CA ALA A 410 -6.01 -3.33 18.73
C ALA A 410 -6.62 -2.06 18.13
N TYR A 411 -6.42 -0.93 18.79
CA TYR A 411 -6.82 0.37 18.27
C TYR A 411 -5.67 1.37 18.43
N GLY A 412 -5.78 2.46 17.69
CA GLY A 412 -4.77 3.49 17.68
C GLY A 412 -5.36 4.85 17.38
N HIS A 413 -4.74 5.86 17.96
CA HIS A 413 -5.03 7.26 17.71
C HIS A 413 -3.75 7.92 17.23
N THR A 414 -3.83 8.72 16.18
CA THR A 414 -2.69 9.48 15.66
C THR A 414 -3.15 10.89 15.33
N VAL A 415 -2.42 11.88 15.84
CA VAL A 415 -2.65 13.29 15.55
C VAL A 415 -1.42 13.83 14.82
N TYR A 416 -1.64 14.46 13.69
CA TYR A 416 -0.61 15.21 12.97
C TYR A 416 -0.91 16.70 13.03
N VAL A 417 0.09 17.47 13.43
CA VAL A 417 0.16 18.91 13.21
C VAL A 417 1.25 19.15 12.18
N THR A 418 0.98 19.92 11.13
CA THR A 418 1.90 20.08 10.01
C THR A 418 1.97 21.52 9.57
N PHE A 419 3.18 21.99 9.25
CA PHE A 419 3.40 23.28 8.60
C PHE A 419 4.14 23.03 7.30
N ARG A 420 3.71 23.66 6.23
CA ARG A 420 4.35 23.57 4.91
C ARG A 420 4.54 24.96 4.33
N TYR A 421 5.69 25.12 3.69
CA TYR A 421 5.98 26.28 2.86
C TYR A 421 6.24 25.77 1.45
N TYR A 422 5.49 26.31 0.49
CA TYR A 422 5.63 26.02 -0.93
C TYR A 422 6.25 27.22 -1.61
N PRO A 423 7.59 27.25 -1.76
CA PRO A 423 8.25 28.33 -2.46
C PRO A 423 7.81 28.30 -3.93
N PHE A 424 7.49 29.47 -4.48
CA PHE A 424 7.14 29.66 -5.90
C PHE A 424 5.79 29.09 -6.36
N GLN A 425 4.97 28.55 -5.46
CA GLN A 425 3.59 28.18 -5.76
C GLN A 425 2.68 29.38 -5.45
N GLN A 426 2.05 29.94 -6.50
CA GLN A 426 1.10 31.07 -6.42
C GLN A 426 -0.34 30.58 -6.45
#